data_AF-A0A950JFA5-F1
#
_entry.id   AF-A0A950JFA5-F1
#
_cell.length_a   1.000
_cell.length_b   1.000
_cell.length_c   1.000
_cell.angle_alpha   90.00
_cell.angle_beta   90.00
_cell.angle_gamma   90.00
#
_symmetry.space_group_name_H-M   'P 1'
#
loop_
_entity.id
_entity.type
_entity.pdbx_description
1 polymer ?
#
loop_
_entity_poly.entity_id
_entity_poly.type
_entity_poly.pdbx_seq_one_letter_code
_entity_poly.pdbx_strand_id
1 'polypeptide(L)' 'MSNAIKYSPGGDPITIEAHMAEGEVVVVVEDRGIGVPEKDRDRVFTRYARGSNV' A
#
# COMPACT_ATOMS: atom_id res chain seq x y z
N MET A 1 3.00 -4.38 4.74
CA MET A 1 4.43 -4.18 4.40
C MET A 1 4.88 -4.91 3.12
N SER A 2 4.54 -6.18 2.87
CA SER A 2 5.05 -6.93 1.70
C SER A 2 4.81 -6.24 0.35
N ASN A 3 3.63 -5.64 0.15
CA ASN A 3 3.30 -4.91 -1.07
C ASN A 3 4.18 -3.66 -1.24
N ALA A 4 4.34 -2.84 -0.18
CA ALA A 4 5.20 -1.66 -0.21
C ALA A 4 6.65 -2.02 -0.59
N ILE A 5 7.22 -3.08 0.00
CA ILE A 5 8.58 -3.53 -0.35
C ILE A 5 8.65 -4.02 -1.80
N LYS A 6 7.65 -4.77 -2.26
CA LYS A 6 7.64 -5.36 -3.59
C LYS A 6 7.46 -4.31 -4.70
N TYR A 7 6.62 -3.30 -4.47
CA TYR A 7 6.17 -2.37 -5.49
C TYR A 7 6.83 -0.99 -5.42
N SER A 8 7.78 -0.78 -4.50
CA SER A 8 8.67 0.40 -4.44
C SER A 8 10.13 0.08 -4.77
N PRO A 9 10.43 -0.39 -6.00
CA PRO A 9 11.81 -0.60 -6.42
C PRO A 9 12.47 0.77 -6.66
N GLY A 10 13.42 1.14 -5.81
CA GLY A 10 14.08 2.46 -5.89
C GLY A 10 14.86 2.84 -4.65
N GLY A 11 14.63 2.16 -3.53
CA GLY A 11 15.29 2.45 -2.26
C GLY A 11 14.71 3.68 -1.55
N ASP A 12 13.63 4.25 -2.07
CA ASP A 12 12.86 5.27 -1.37
C ASP A 12 12.39 4.74 -0.01
N PRO A 13 12.47 5.55 1.06
CA PRO A 13 12.01 5.14 2.36
C PRO A 13 10.52 4.79 2.36
N ILE A 14 10.20 3.65 2.97
CA ILE A 14 8.82 3.32 3.37
C ILE A 14 8.62 3.96 4.75
N THR A 15 7.64 4.84 4.87
CA THR A 15 7.29 5.49 6.14
C THR A 15 6.24 4.66 6.87
N ILE A 16 6.45 4.45 8.17
CA ILE A 16 5.48 3.76 9.04
C ILE A 16 5.15 4.70 10.19
N GLU A 17 3.87 4.97 10.37
CA GLU A 17 3.34 5.77 11.47
C GLU A 17 2.29 4.98 12.23
N ALA A 18 2.23 5.20 13.55
CA ALA A 18 1.20 4.64 14.40
C ALA A 18 0.69 5.72 15.34
N HIS A 19 -0.63 5.88 15.42
CA HIS A 19 -1.28 6.84 16.31
C HIS A 19 -2.60 6.28 16.83
N MET A 20 -3.09 6.85 17.93
CA MET A 20 -4.41 6.55 18.47
C MET A 20 -5.46 7.41 17.77
N ALA A 21 -6.53 6.80 17.26
CA ALA A 21 -7.71 7.51 16.75
C ALA A 21 -8.97 6.73 17.16
N GLU A 22 -9.97 7.43 17.69
CA GLU A 22 -11.28 6.84 18.06
C GLU A 22 -11.20 5.61 19.00
N GLY A 23 -10.15 5.52 19.83
CA GLY A 23 -9.93 4.39 20.74
C GLY A 23 -9.23 3.20 20.10
N GLU A 24 -8.85 3.29 18.83
CA GLU A 24 -8.12 2.28 18.07
C GLU A 24 -6.68 2.73 17.76
N VAL A 25 -5.78 1.77 17.53
CA VAL A 25 -4.44 2.03 17.00
C VAL A 25 -4.52 2.01 15.48
N VAL A 26 -4.29 3.17 14.85
CA VAL A 26 -4.18 3.30 13.41
C VAL A 26 -2.74 3.14 13.00
N VAL A 27 -2.46 2.21 12.09
CA VAL A 27 -1.14 2.01 11.49
C VAL A 27 -1.17 2.44 10.04
N VAL A 28 -0.36 3.43 9.69
CA VAL A 28 -0.23 3.94 8.33
C VAL A 28 1.09 3.45 7.75
N VAL A 29 1.04 2.94 6.52
CA VAL A 29 2.20 2.54 5.74
C VAL A 29 2.18 3.33 4.43
N GLU A 30 3.16 4.20 4.25
CA GLU A 30 3.33 5.01 3.03
C GLU A 30 4.54 4.51 2.25
N ASP A 31 4.35 4.28 0.95
CA ASP A 31 5.40 3.88 0.02
C ASP A 31 5.40 4.80 -1.22
N ARG A 32 6.53 4.84 -1.93
CA ARG A 32 6.72 5.65 -3.15
C ARG A 32 6.82 4.76 -4.39
N GLY A 33 6.05 3.69 -4.41
CA GLY A 33 6.05 2.71 -5.47
C GLY A 33 5.27 3.11 -6.72
N ILE A 34 5.10 2.14 -7.62
CA ILE A 34 4.37 2.30 -8.89
C ILE A 34 2.88 2.67 -8.73
N GLY A 35 2.35 2.60 -7.49
CA GLY A 35 0.95 2.88 -7.17
C GLY A 35 -0.04 1.85 -7.72
N VAL A 36 -1.32 2.11 -7.49
CA VAL A 36 -2.44 1.30 -8.02
C VAL A 36 -3.22 2.12 -9.05
N PRO A 37 -3.34 1.66 -10.31
CA PRO A 37 -4.14 2.33 -11.32
C PRO A 37 -5.60 2.49 -10.87
N GLU A 38 -6.24 3.61 -11.21
CA GLU A 38 -7.59 3.94 -10.73
C GLU A 38 -8.61 2.84 -11.03
N LYS A 39 -8.58 2.29 -12.26
CA LYS A 39 -9.43 1.17 -12.72
C LYS A 39 -9.27 -0.13 -11.91
N ASP A 40 -8.18 -0.27 -11.17
CA ASP A 40 -7.86 -1.48 -10.41
C ASP A 40 -8.14 -1.31 -8.90
N ARG A 41 -8.36 -0.08 -8.41
CA ARG A 41 -8.50 0.24 -6.96
C ARG A 41 -9.63 -0.54 -6.28
N ASP A 42 -10.76 -0.73 -6.94
CA ASP A 42 -11.89 -1.47 -6.36
C ASP A 42 -11.61 -2.98 -6.30
N ARG A 43 -10.72 -3.47 -7.17
CA ARG A 43 -10.47 -4.89 -7.33
C ARG A 43 -9.31 -5.40 -6.48
N VAL A 44 -8.39 -4.55 -6.02
CA VAL A 44 -7.20 -5.01 -5.27
C VAL A 44 -7.52 -5.74 -3.97
N PHE A 45 -8.71 -5.51 -3.41
CA PHE A 45 -9.21 -6.21 -2.22
C PHE A 45 -9.94 -7.53 -2.52
N THR A 46 -10.14 -7.86 -3.80
CA THR A 46 -10.75 -9.12 -4.21
C THR A 46 -9.72 -10.25 -4.27
N ARG A 47 -10.19 -11.47 -4.03
CA ARG A 47 -9.33 -12.65 -4.02
C ARG A 47 -8.65 -12.84 -5.38
N TYR A 48 -7.34 -13.08 -5.37
CA TYR A 48 -6.50 -13.29 -6.56
C TYR A 48 -6.33 -12.09 -7.50
N ALA A 49 -6.83 -10.90 -7.14
CA ALA A 49 -6.59 -9.72 -7.95
C ALA A 49 -5.11 -9.33 -8.01
N ARG A 50 -4.71 -8.83 -9.19
CA ARG A 50 -3.42 -8.21 -9.46
C ARG A 50 -3.66 -6.93 -10.24
N GLY A 51 -2.92 -5.88 -9.92
CA GLY A 51 -2.97 -4.63 -10.68
C GLY A 51 -2.52 -4.86 -12.12
N SER A 52 -3.02 -4.07 -13.05
CA SER A 52 -2.61 -4.15 -14.47
C SER A 52 -1.19 -3.63 -14.75
N ASN A 53 -0.53 -3.05 -13.73
CA ASN A 53 0.80 -2.46 -13.79
C ASN A 53 1.88 -3.32 -13.08
N VAL A 54 1.58 -4.57 -12.70
CA VAL A 54 2.53 -5.51 -12.07
C VAL A 54 3.21 -6.44 -13.07
#